data_AF-A0AAN9ACS8-F1
#
_entry.id   AF-A0AAN9ACS8-F1
#
_cell.length_a   1.000
_cell.length_b   1.000
_cell.length_c   1.000
_cell.angle_alpha   90.00
_cell.angle_beta   90.00
_cell.angle_gamma   90.00
#
_symmetry.space_group_name_H-M   'P 1'
#
loop_
_entity.id
_entity.type
_entity.pdbx_description
1 polymer ?
#
loop_
_entity_poly.entity_id
_entity_poly.type
_entity_poly.pdbx_seq_one_letter_code
_entity_poly.pdbx_strand_id
1 'polypeptide(L)'
;YNDVLKVLDPSWPQVFLHLTWGSESTHGSVFIKVHKDTPYGKQFFMLCTGEFGPSYRSSRSYDFYKSVGETLYCGKCDLNLDLVHAAIGNMETGTYQWPCSFGSVADAGSDGAKFIIVTQSWGVIPYHLRKGFGKVVSGLEHVNQAI
;
A
#
# COMPACT_ATOMS: atom_id res chain seq x y z
N TYR A 1 -6.77 -5.27 -23.92
CA TYR A 1 -6.60 -3.93 -23.33
C TYR A 1 -7.89 -3.31 -22.76
N ASN A 2 -9.05 -4.00 -22.74
CA ASN A 2 -10.35 -3.37 -22.39
C ASN A 2 -11.07 -3.89 -21.12
N ASP A 3 -10.47 -4.76 -20.30
CA ASP A 3 -11.16 -5.34 -19.12
C ASP A 3 -10.56 -4.97 -17.75
N VAL A 4 -9.61 -4.03 -17.68
CA VAL A 4 -8.88 -3.71 -16.41
C VAL A 4 -9.42 -2.46 -15.70
N LEU A 5 -10.41 -1.78 -16.28
CA LEU A 5 -11.20 -0.79 -15.55
C LEU A 5 -12.47 -1.46 -15.04
N LYS A 6 -12.34 -2.40 -14.09
CA LYS A 6 -13.34 -2.47 -13.02
C LYS A 6 -13.29 -1.09 -12.39
N VAL A 7 -14.18 -0.21 -12.86
CA VAL A 7 -14.29 1.18 -12.43
C VAL A 7 -14.21 1.18 -10.91
N LEU A 8 -13.14 1.76 -10.37
CA LEU A 8 -12.93 1.81 -8.93
C LEU A 8 -14.19 2.38 -8.31
N ASP A 9 -14.84 1.61 -7.44
CA ASP A 9 -16.10 1.98 -6.84
C ASP A 9 -15.94 3.38 -6.19
N PRO A 10 -16.79 4.36 -6.56
CA PRO A 10 -16.77 5.70 -5.97
C PRO A 10 -16.93 5.68 -4.44
N SER A 11 -17.55 4.63 -3.88
CA SER A 11 -17.79 4.46 -2.45
C SER A 11 -16.56 3.98 -1.67
N TRP A 12 -15.47 3.62 -2.35
CA TRP A 12 -14.25 3.21 -1.65
C TRP A 12 -13.60 4.40 -0.96
N PRO A 13 -13.24 4.27 0.33
CA PRO A 13 -12.54 5.31 1.04
C PRO A 13 -11.21 5.63 0.35
N GLN A 14 -10.88 6.91 0.32
CA GLN A 14 -9.63 7.42 -0.20
C GLN A 14 -8.76 7.93 0.94
N VAL A 15 -7.50 7.52 0.92
CA VAL A 15 -6.45 8.04 1.80
C VAL A 15 -5.32 8.61 0.96
N PHE A 16 -4.44 9.37 1.60
CA PHE A 16 -3.22 9.85 0.95
C PHE A 16 -1.99 9.61 1.83
N LEU A 17 -0.86 9.46 1.17
CA LEU A 17 0.46 9.41 1.80
C LEU A 17 1.27 10.59 1.29
N HIS A 18 1.77 11.44 2.20
CA HIS A 18 2.79 12.41 1.85
C HIS A 18 4.16 11.73 1.87
N LEU A 19 4.88 11.82 0.74
CA LEU A 19 6.21 11.27 0.60
C LEU A 19 7.24 12.37 0.79
N THR A 20 8.23 12.07 1.63
CA THR A 20 9.41 12.88 1.84
C THR A 20 10.65 11.99 1.66
N TRP A 21 11.68 12.51 1.01
CA TRP A 21 12.99 11.87 0.84
C TRP A 21 14.07 12.95 0.85
N GLY A 22 15.30 12.61 1.22
CA GLY A 22 16.36 13.63 1.35
C GLY A 22 16.07 14.70 2.42
N SER A 23 16.50 15.94 2.17
CA SER A 23 16.45 17.07 3.11
C SER A 23 15.25 18.01 2.92
N GLU A 24 14.35 17.75 1.97
CA GLU A 24 13.23 18.65 1.66
C GLU A 24 11.93 18.30 2.41
N SER A 25 11.03 19.29 2.45
CA SER A 25 9.86 19.31 3.34
C SER A 25 8.62 18.57 2.83
N THR A 26 8.51 18.19 1.55
CA THR A 26 7.59 17.17 0.97
C THR A 26 7.79 17.18 -0.54
N HIS A 27 7.91 16.01 -1.16
CA HIS A 27 8.11 15.91 -2.60
C HIS A 27 6.86 15.49 -3.38
N GLY A 28 5.85 14.94 -2.70
CA GLY A 28 4.60 14.60 -3.37
C GLY A 28 3.59 13.89 -2.47
N SER A 29 2.38 13.72 -3.01
CA SER A 29 1.31 12.95 -2.39
C SER A 29 0.92 11.79 -3.29
N VAL A 30 0.64 10.64 -2.68
CA VAL A 30 0.06 9.47 -3.34
C VAL A 30 -1.36 9.30 -2.82
N PHE A 31 -2.34 9.27 -3.71
CA PHE A 31 -3.75 9.07 -3.36
C PHE A 31 -4.14 7.64 -3.66
N ILE A 32 -4.76 6.97 -2.69
CA ILE A 32 -5.05 5.55 -2.72
C ILE A 32 -6.52 5.33 -2.40
N LYS A 33 -7.24 4.65 -3.29
CA LYS A 33 -8.55 4.08 -2.98
C LYS A 33 -8.39 2.69 -2.37
N VAL A 34 -9.13 2.43 -1.31
CA VAL A 34 -8.93 1.23 -0.48
C VAL A 34 -10.20 0.38 -0.46
N HIS A 35 -10.06 -0.93 -0.63
CA HIS A 35 -11.16 -1.88 -0.50
C HIS A 35 -11.54 -2.07 0.98
N LYS A 36 -12.55 -1.33 1.45
CA LYS A 36 -13.04 -1.44 2.84
C LYS A 36 -13.55 -2.84 3.22
N ASP A 37 -13.86 -3.69 2.25
CA ASP A 37 -14.39 -5.04 2.50
C ASP A 37 -13.28 -6.06 2.77
N THR A 38 -12.02 -5.62 2.74
CA THR A 38 -10.87 -6.46 3.07
C THR A 38 -10.32 -6.10 4.45
N PRO A 39 -9.93 -7.07 5.29
CA PRO A 39 -9.20 -6.83 6.53
C PRO A 39 -7.98 -5.91 6.34
N TYR A 40 -7.15 -6.17 5.33
CA TYR A 40 -6.01 -5.30 5.01
C TYR A 40 -6.44 -3.89 4.64
N GLY A 41 -7.49 -3.71 3.84
CA GLY A 41 -7.96 -2.38 3.48
C GLY A 41 -8.50 -1.59 4.67
N LYS A 42 -9.23 -2.25 5.58
CA LYS A 42 -9.68 -1.62 6.84
C LYS A 42 -8.50 -1.21 7.71
N GLN A 43 -7.54 -2.11 7.91
CA GLN A 43 -6.34 -1.84 8.70
C GLN A 43 -5.53 -0.69 8.08
N PHE A 44 -5.27 -0.74 6.78
CA PHE A 44 -4.54 0.30 6.06
C PHE A 44 -5.21 1.66 6.20
N PHE A 45 -6.54 1.72 6.05
CA PHE A 45 -7.30 2.94 6.26
C PHE A 45 -7.13 3.48 7.68
N MET A 46 -7.28 2.63 8.71
CA MET A 46 -7.12 3.03 10.11
C MET A 46 -5.69 3.51 10.43
N LEU A 47 -4.67 2.86 9.87
CA LEU A 47 -3.27 3.26 10.03
C LEU A 47 -2.97 4.58 9.30
N CYS A 48 -3.65 4.87 8.19
CA CYS A 48 -3.55 6.17 7.52
C CYS A 48 -4.22 7.30 8.32
N THR A 49 -5.36 7.05 8.97
CA THR A 49 -6.05 8.08 9.77
C THR A 49 -5.43 8.28 11.16
N GLY A 50 -4.87 7.22 11.75
CA GLY A 50 -4.30 7.26 13.09
C GLY A 50 -5.35 7.42 14.20
N GLU A 51 -6.63 7.29 13.90
CA GLU A 51 -7.74 7.49 14.86
C GLU A 51 -7.76 6.44 15.98
N PHE A 52 -7.10 5.30 15.79
CA PHE A 52 -7.19 4.13 16.67
C PHE A 52 -5.83 3.70 17.26
N GLY A 53 -4.87 4.63 17.33
CA GLY A 53 -3.55 4.42 17.92
C GLY A 53 -2.41 4.47 16.88
N PRO A 54 -1.69 3.37 16.61
CA PRO A 54 -0.58 3.36 15.67
C PRO A 54 -0.96 3.93 14.29
N SER A 55 -0.03 4.63 13.65
CA SER A 55 -0.28 5.25 12.34
C SER A 55 0.95 5.21 11.44
N TYR A 56 0.72 5.37 10.13
CA TYR A 56 1.79 5.54 9.14
C TYR A 56 2.44 6.93 9.19
N ARG A 57 1.95 7.86 10.03
CA ARG A 57 2.54 9.19 10.16
C ARG A 57 4.00 9.08 10.61
N SER A 58 4.88 9.74 9.88
CA SER A 58 6.34 9.71 10.10
C SER A 58 6.96 8.31 10.00
N SER A 59 6.24 7.33 9.46
CA SER A 59 6.81 6.03 9.13
C SER A 59 7.80 6.18 7.96
N ARG A 60 8.84 5.35 7.95
CA ARG A 60 9.82 5.32 6.87
C ARG A 60 9.62 4.06 6.04
N SER A 61 9.87 4.17 4.74
CA SER A 61 10.03 3.00 3.89
C SER A 61 11.39 2.37 4.20
N TYR A 62 11.43 1.04 4.26
CA TYR A 62 12.62 0.31 4.70
C TYR A 62 13.48 -0.16 3.53
N ASP A 63 12.86 -0.54 2.42
CA ASP A 63 13.58 -1.05 1.25
C ASP A 63 12.94 -0.55 -0.05
N PHE A 64 13.81 -0.13 -0.97
CA PHE A 64 13.49 0.17 -2.36
C PHE A 64 14.17 -0.89 -3.23
N TYR A 65 13.45 -1.93 -3.64
CA TYR A 65 14.01 -2.95 -4.52
C TYR A 65 13.85 -2.55 -5.97
N LYS A 66 14.90 -1.94 -6.55
CA LYS A 66 14.98 -1.57 -7.97
C LYS A 66 15.17 -2.78 -8.91
N SER A 67 15.78 -3.87 -8.44
CA SER A 67 16.25 -4.95 -9.33
C SER A 67 15.27 -6.12 -9.54
N VAL A 68 14.14 -6.18 -8.80
CA VAL A 68 13.14 -7.26 -8.91
C VAL A 68 11.72 -6.70 -8.93
N GLY A 69 11.42 -5.88 -9.95
CA GLY A 69 10.11 -5.26 -10.12
C GLY A 69 9.84 -4.22 -9.03
N GLU A 70 10.11 -2.96 -9.38
CA GLU A 70 10.05 -1.80 -8.49
C GLU A 70 8.84 -1.86 -7.55
N THR A 71 9.15 -2.09 -6.29
CA THR A 71 8.17 -2.24 -5.23
C THR A 71 8.63 -1.38 -4.07
N LEU A 72 7.79 -0.41 -3.71
CA LEU A 72 8.00 0.36 -2.50
C LEU A 72 7.52 -0.47 -1.31
N TYR A 73 8.44 -0.93 -0.46
CA TYR A 73 8.09 -1.55 0.82
C TYR A 73 7.87 -0.46 1.87
N CYS A 74 6.62 -0.26 2.23
CA CYS A 74 6.22 0.70 3.25
C CYS A 74 5.71 -0.01 4.52
N GLY A 75 5.70 0.75 5.62
CA GLY A 75 5.02 0.33 6.85
C GLY A 75 5.88 -0.43 7.87
N LYS A 76 7.20 -0.55 7.66
CA LYS A 76 8.12 -0.97 8.73
C LYS A 76 8.59 0.27 9.50
N CYS A 77 7.97 0.53 10.65
CA CYS A 77 8.46 1.55 11.55
C CYS A 77 9.48 0.91 12.50
N ASP A 78 10.77 0.99 12.19
CA ASP A 78 11.84 0.55 13.11
C ASP A 78 11.86 1.36 14.43
N LEU A 79 11.03 2.40 14.54
CA LEU A 79 10.90 3.27 15.72
C LEU A 79 9.56 3.11 16.48
N ASN A 80 8.57 2.37 15.96
CA ASN A 80 7.29 2.12 16.65
C ASN A 80 7.01 0.62 16.67
N LEU A 81 7.38 -0.03 17.79
CA LEU A 81 7.11 -1.44 18.10
C LEU A 81 5.61 -1.81 18.01
N ASP A 82 4.71 -0.83 17.94
CA ASP A 82 3.26 -1.02 18.00
C ASP A 82 2.60 -1.36 16.64
N LEU A 83 3.27 -1.13 15.51
CA LEU A 83 2.70 -1.46 14.19
C LEU A 83 2.80 -2.95 13.85
N VAL A 84 3.78 -3.67 14.41
CA VAL A 84 3.98 -5.11 14.19
C VAL A 84 2.77 -5.92 14.69
N HIS A 85 2.04 -5.39 15.68
CA HIS A 85 0.84 -6.02 16.25
C HIS A 85 -0.48 -5.34 15.84
N ALA A 86 -0.45 -4.35 14.93
CA ALA A 86 -1.64 -3.61 14.54
C ALA A 86 -2.58 -4.39 13.61
N ALA A 87 -2.37 -5.70 13.41
CA ALA A 87 -3.22 -6.55 12.59
C ALA A 87 -4.60 -6.68 13.22
N ILE A 88 -5.63 -6.21 12.51
CA ILE A 88 -7.02 -6.28 12.96
C ILE A 88 -7.66 -7.52 12.35
N GLY A 89 -7.66 -8.61 13.12
CA GLY A 89 -8.41 -9.83 12.78
C GLY A 89 -7.75 -10.75 11.75
N ASN A 90 -8.54 -11.64 11.17
CA ASN A 90 -8.07 -12.68 10.26
C ASN A 90 -7.85 -12.12 8.84
N MET A 91 -6.59 -11.86 8.50
CA MET A 91 -6.13 -11.34 7.21
C MET A 91 -6.26 -12.32 6.03
N GLU A 92 -6.69 -13.56 6.27
CA GLU A 92 -6.98 -14.54 5.22
C GLU A 92 -8.39 -14.38 4.63
N THR A 93 -9.26 -13.63 5.31
CA THR A 93 -10.65 -13.42 4.87
C THR A 93 -10.77 -12.19 3.97
N GLY A 94 -11.81 -12.14 3.13
CA GLY A 94 -12.13 -10.97 2.28
C GLY A 94 -11.93 -11.21 0.78
N THR A 95 -12.49 -10.30 -0.03
CA THR A 95 -12.34 -10.34 -1.49
C THR A 95 -11.22 -9.42 -1.92
N TYR A 96 -10.05 -10.01 -2.15
CA TYR A 96 -8.86 -9.28 -2.58
C TYR A 96 -8.80 -9.15 -4.11
N GLN A 97 -8.09 -8.12 -4.56
CA GLN A 97 -7.77 -7.95 -5.97
C GLN A 97 -6.70 -8.98 -6.39
N TRP A 98 -7.05 -9.78 -7.40
CA TRP A 98 -6.16 -10.78 -8.01
C TRP A 98 -6.26 -10.72 -9.55
N PRO A 99 -5.14 -10.79 -10.28
CA PRO A 99 -3.77 -10.59 -9.80
C PRO A 99 -3.52 -9.11 -9.41
N CYS A 100 -2.54 -8.87 -8.54
CA CYS A 100 -2.01 -7.52 -8.35
C CYS A 100 -1.43 -6.99 -9.67
N SER A 101 -1.67 -5.71 -9.96
CA SER A 101 -1.26 -5.05 -11.21
C SER A 101 -0.60 -3.70 -10.91
N PHE A 102 0.03 -3.07 -11.91
CA PHE A 102 0.59 -1.72 -11.78
C PHE A 102 -0.38 -0.75 -11.09
N GLY A 103 0.07 -0.08 -10.03
CA GLY A 103 -0.69 0.81 -9.16
C GLY A 103 -1.49 0.11 -8.06
N SER A 104 -1.48 -1.22 -7.96
CA SER A 104 -2.11 -1.94 -6.85
C SER A 104 -1.34 -1.73 -5.55
N VAL A 105 -2.09 -1.65 -4.46
CA VAL A 105 -1.59 -1.68 -3.08
C VAL A 105 -1.92 -3.06 -2.51
N ALA A 106 -0.93 -3.76 -1.99
CA ALA A 106 -1.08 -5.14 -1.52
C ALA A 106 -0.27 -5.41 -0.26
N ASP A 107 -0.50 -6.55 0.38
CA ASP A 107 0.27 -6.96 1.55
C ASP A 107 1.75 -7.18 1.18
N ALA A 108 2.64 -6.92 2.15
CA ALA A 108 4.06 -7.27 2.03
C ALA A 108 4.45 -8.56 2.78
N GLY A 109 3.50 -9.27 3.41
CA GLY A 109 3.74 -10.52 4.14
C GLY A 109 3.11 -10.55 5.53
N SER A 110 3.70 -11.37 6.42
CA SER A 110 3.17 -11.72 7.75
C SER A 110 3.00 -10.57 8.73
N ASP A 111 3.68 -9.45 8.47
CA ASP A 111 3.71 -8.32 9.39
C ASP A 111 2.61 -7.35 8.96
N GLY A 112 1.39 -7.55 9.46
CA GLY A 112 0.14 -7.02 8.88
C GLY A 112 0.10 -5.52 8.53
N ALA A 113 0.95 -4.67 9.11
CA ALA A 113 1.03 -3.25 8.75
C ALA A 113 1.91 -2.94 7.51
N LYS A 114 2.70 -3.89 7.02
CA LYS A 114 3.56 -3.69 5.85
C LYS A 114 2.77 -3.85 4.56
N PHE A 115 3.02 -2.96 3.63
CA PHE A 115 2.38 -2.99 2.32
C PHE A 115 3.36 -2.67 1.21
N ILE A 116 2.95 -3.05 0.00
CA ILE A 116 3.65 -2.77 -1.23
C ILE A 116 2.79 -1.90 -2.15
N ILE A 117 3.42 -0.99 -2.87
CA ILE A 117 2.84 -0.35 -4.06
C ILE A 117 3.54 -0.91 -5.29
N VAL A 118 2.78 -1.53 -6.18
CA VAL A 118 3.30 -2.11 -7.41
C VAL A 118 3.53 -0.98 -8.42
N THR A 119 4.77 -0.64 -8.75
CA THR A 119 5.05 0.46 -9.70
C THR A 119 5.44 -0.01 -11.10
N GLN A 120 5.54 -1.32 -11.35
CA GLN A 120 5.70 -1.89 -12.69
C GLN A 120 4.89 -3.20 -12.83
N SER A 121 4.23 -3.41 -13.98
CA SER A 121 3.53 -4.67 -14.28
C SER A 121 4.53 -5.77 -14.67
N TRP A 122 4.46 -6.94 -14.05
CA TRP A 122 5.25 -8.13 -14.44
C TRP A 122 4.39 -9.25 -15.01
N GLY A 123 5.00 -10.07 -15.89
CA GLY A 123 4.37 -11.24 -16.49
C GLY A 123 4.67 -12.60 -15.82
N VAL A 124 5.57 -12.71 -14.82
CA VAL A 124 6.09 -14.06 -14.44
C VAL A 124 6.47 -14.35 -12.95
N ILE A 125 6.44 -13.46 -11.94
CA ILE A 125 6.79 -13.84 -10.52
C ILE A 125 5.93 -13.09 -9.45
N PRO A 126 5.90 -13.51 -8.15
CA PRO A 126 4.79 -14.15 -7.43
C PRO A 126 3.77 -13.18 -6.81
N TYR A 127 3.51 -12.01 -7.41
CA TYR A 127 2.49 -11.08 -6.89
C TYR A 127 1.05 -11.60 -7.05
N HIS A 128 0.86 -12.69 -7.78
CA HIS A 128 -0.37 -13.49 -7.77
C HIS A 128 -0.60 -14.21 -6.43
N LEU A 129 0.31 -14.09 -5.46
CA LEU A 129 0.10 -14.50 -4.06
C LEU A 129 -0.03 -13.32 -3.08
N ARG A 130 0.07 -12.06 -3.55
CA ARG A 130 -0.19 -10.87 -2.72
C ARG A 130 -1.64 -10.41 -2.82
N LYS A 131 -2.27 -10.22 -1.68
CA LYS A 131 -3.64 -9.78 -1.47
C LYS A 131 -3.75 -8.29 -1.76
N GLY A 132 -4.11 -7.95 -3.00
CA GLY A 132 -4.39 -6.57 -3.37
C GLY A 132 -5.61 -6.03 -2.61
N PHE A 133 -5.44 -4.93 -1.90
CA PHE A 133 -6.49 -4.31 -1.09
C PHE A 133 -6.70 -2.83 -1.40
N GLY A 134 -5.97 -2.28 -2.36
CA GLY A 134 -6.13 -0.89 -2.78
C GLY A 134 -5.55 -0.60 -4.16
N LYS A 135 -5.79 0.63 -4.63
CA LYS A 135 -5.29 1.14 -5.90
C LYS A 135 -4.86 2.59 -5.76
N VAL A 136 -3.66 2.89 -6.22
CA VAL A 136 -3.21 4.28 -6.41
C VAL A 136 -4.03 4.91 -7.54
N VAL A 137 -4.68 6.02 -7.24
CA VAL A 137 -5.50 6.79 -8.20
C VAL A 137 -4.80 8.05 -8.71
N SER A 138 -3.79 8.54 -7.99
CA SER A 138 -2.96 9.67 -8.38
C SER A 138 -1.63 9.67 -7.59
N GLY A 139 -0.57 10.25 -8.15
CA GLY A 139 0.70 10.42 -7.46
C GLY A 139 1.65 9.21 -7.51
N LEU A 140 1.40 8.25 -8.40
CA LEU A 140 2.28 7.07 -8.54
C LEU A 140 3.68 7.47 -9.04
N GLU A 141 3.78 8.53 -9.81
CA GLU A 141 5.03 9.16 -10.24
C GLU A 141 5.90 9.60 -9.07
N HIS A 142 5.31 10.06 -7.96
CA HIS A 142 6.07 10.41 -6.75
C HIS A 142 6.66 9.17 -6.07
N VAL A 143 5.99 8.02 -6.17
CA VAL A 143 6.53 6.73 -5.71
C VAL A 143 7.75 6.35 -6.54
N ASN A 144 7.68 6.51 -7.87
CA ASN A 144 8.79 6.23 -8.78
C ASN A 144 9.99 7.17 -8.58
N GLN A 145 9.76 8.42 -8.20
CA GLN A 145 10.84 9.36 -7.89
C GLN A 145 11.52 9.07 -6.55
N ALA A 146 10.79 8.47 -5.60
CA ALA A 146 11.33 8.08 -4.31
C ALA A 146 12.21 6.81 -4.37
N ILE A 147 12.02 5.99 -5.41
CA ILE A 147 12.78 4.76 -5.69
C ILE A 147 14.14 5.12 -6.30
#